data_AF-A0A967U6M3-F1
#
_entry.id   AF-A0A967U6M3-F1
#
_cell.length_a   1.000
_cell.length_b   1.000
_cell.length_c   1.000
_cell.angle_alpha   90.00
_cell.angle_beta   90.00
_cell.angle_gamma   90.00
#
_symmetry.space_group_name_H-M   'P 1'
#
loop_
_entity.id
_entity.type
_entity.pdbx_description
1 polymer ?
#
loop_
_entity_poly.entity_id
_entity_poly.type
_entity_poly.pdbx_seq_one_letter_code
_entity_poly.pdbx_strand_id
1 'polypeptide(L)' 'MKTRWLRPPPLIVLLSALVLAAPSRAQEIPTAEPHEVGMSSERLDRLTAVLERYVEQGRLPGVVVQVQRHGRVVYA' A
#
# COMPACT_ATOMS: atom_id res chain seq x y z
N MET A 1 -27.44 -45.20 -5.23
CA MET A 1 -26.35 -44.44 -5.88
C MET A 1 -25.39 -43.94 -4.82
N LYS A 2 -24.26 -44.63 -4.59
CA LYS A 2 -23.19 -44.14 -3.71
C LYS A 2 -22.20 -43.34 -4.56
N THR A 3 -22.15 -42.03 -4.36
CA THR A 3 -21.15 -41.15 -4.98
C THR A 3 -19.76 -41.62 -4.56
N ARG A 4 -19.03 -42.28 -5.47
CA ARG A 4 -17.59 -42.54 -5.30
C ARG A 4 -16.89 -41.19 -5.46
N TRP A 5 -16.74 -40.48 -4.35
CA TRP A 5 -15.91 -39.28 -4.30
C TRP A 5 -14.50 -39.67 -4.71
N LEU A 6 -14.03 -39.15 -5.85
CA LEU A 6 -12.64 -39.32 -6.27
C LEU A 6 -11.78 -38.60 -5.23
N ARG A 7 -11.05 -39.36 -4.40
CA ARG A 7 -10.01 -38.80 -3.55
C ARG A 7 -8.91 -38.27 -4.46
N PRO A 8 -8.60 -36.96 -4.43
CA PRO A 8 -7.49 -36.45 -5.23
C PRO A 8 -6.20 -37.13 -4.78
N PRO A 9 -5.31 -37.53 -5.71
CA PRO A 9 -4.02 -38.11 -5.36
C PRO A 9 -3.22 -37.14 -4.46
N PRO A 10 -2.40 -37.67 -3.54
CA PRO A 10 -1.67 -36.86 -2.56
C PRO A 10 -0.74 -35.83 -3.20
N LEU A 11 -0.25 -36.11 -4.42
CA LEU A 11 0.55 -35.18 -5.21
C LEU A 11 -0.24 -33.92 -5.60
N ILE A 12 -1.53 -34.06 -5.96
CA ILE A 12 -2.39 -32.91 -6.29
C ILE A 12 -2.65 -32.08 -5.03
N VAL A 13 -2.87 -32.73 -3.89
CA VAL A 13 -3.03 -32.03 -2.60
C VAL A 13 -1.75 -31.29 -2.23
N LEU A 14 -0.58 -31.93 -2.36
CA LEU A 14 0.73 -31.32 -2.06
C LEU A 14 1.05 -30.15 -2.98
N LEU A 15 0.80 -30.30 -4.29
CA LEU A 15 1.07 -29.26 -5.27
C LEU A 15 0.11 -28.06 -5.09
N SER A 16 -1.16 -28.33 -4.78
CA SER A 16 -2.12 -27.27 -4.44
C SER A 16 -1.69 -26.54 -3.16
N ALA A 17 -1.29 -27.27 -2.13
CA ALA A 17 -0.79 -26.69 -0.89
C ALA A 17 0.46 -25.82 -1.13
N LEU A 18 1.36 -26.23 -2.03
CA LEU A 18 2.55 -25.46 -2.39
C LEU A 18 2.20 -24.15 -3.12
N VAL A 19 1.22 -24.16 -4.02
CA VAL A 19 0.74 -22.95 -4.71
C VAL A 19 0.06 -21.99 -3.73
N LEU A 20 -0.76 -22.51 -2.81
CA LEU A 20 -1.41 -21.70 -1.77
C LEU A 20 -0.42 -21.15 -0.74
N ALA A 21 0.72 -21.82 -0.53
CA ALA A 21 1.78 -21.36 0.36
C ALA A 21 2.73 -20.33 -0.28
N ALA A 22 2.48 -19.91 -1.53
CA ALA A 22 3.29 -18.88 -2.17
C ALA A 22 3.20 -17.55 -1.39
N PRO A 23 4.33 -16.88 -1.12
CA PRO A 23 4.31 -15.60 -0.43
C PRO A 23 3.59 -14.55 -1.28
N SER A 24 2.74 -13.75 -0.64
CA SER A 24 2.15 -12.57 -1.30
C SER A 24 3.24 -11.52 -1.54
N ARG A 25 3.19 -10.87 -2.72
CA ARG A 25 4.01 -9.70 -3.02
C ARG A 25 3.20 -8.45 -2.70
N ALA A 26 3.70 -7.59 -1.82
CA ALA A 26 3.14 -6.25 -1.67
C ALA A 26 3.48 -5.45 -2.93
N GLN A 27 2.46 -4.95 -3.63
CA GLN A 27 2.66 -4.10 -4.78
C GLN A 27 2.95 -2.67 -4.31
N GLU A 28 3.98 -2.03 -4.87
CA GLU A 28 4.28 -0.64 -4.61
C GLU A 28 3.17 0.27 -5.16
N ILE A 29 2.89 1.35 -4.43
CA ILE A 29 1.95 2.38 -4.88
C ILE A 29 2.72 3.31 -5.82
N PRO A 30 2.27 3.50 -7.08
CA PRO A 30 2.98 4.34 -8.04
C PRO A 30 3.00 5.80 -7.57
N THR A 31 4.07 6.53 -7.92
CA THR A 31 4.18 7.97 -7.67
C THR A 31 3.72 8.77 -8.89
N ALA A 32 3.16 9.95 -8.68
CA ALA A 32 2.85 10.92 -9.72
C ALA A 32 3.14 12.34 -9.25
N GLU A 33 3.38 13.22 -10.20
CA GLU A 33 3.52 14.64 -9.91
C GLU A 33 2.17 15.21 -9.44
N PRO A 34 2.15 16.14 -8.47
CA PRO A 34 0.89 16.71 -7.96
C PRO A 34 -0.02 17.27 -9.07
N HIS A 35 0.56 17.93 -10.08
CA HIS A 35 -0.21 18.55 -11.15
C HIS A 35 -0.91 17.51 -12.05
N GLU A 36 -0.34 16.31 -12.23
CA GLU A 36 -0.93 15.22 -13.02
C GLU A 36 -2.23 14.69 -12.41
N VAL A 37 -2.42 14.89 -11.10
CA VAL A 37 -3.64 14.50 -10.36
C VAL A 37 -4.51 15.70 -9.96
N GLY A 38 -4.23 16.90 -10.49
CA GLY A 38 -4.98 18.11 -10.17
C GLY A 38 -4.74 18.61 -8.73
N MET A 39 -3.52 18.47 -8.23
CA MET A 39 -3.03 19.07 -6.98
C MET A 39 -1.93 20.10 -7.26
N SER A 40 -1.76 21.06 -6.35
CA SER A 40 -0.72 22.08 -6.42
C SER A 40 0.43 21.69 -5.50
N SER A 41 1.65 21.60 -6.05
CA SER A 41 2.86 21.35 -5.26
C SER A 41 3.05 22.42 -4.18
N GLU A 42 2.90 23.69 -4.53
CA GLU A 42 3.04 24.82 -3.58
C GLU A 42 2.07 24.71 -2.37
N ARG A 43 0.85 24.20 -2.58
CA ARG A 43 -0.09 23.96 -1.48
C ARG A 43 0.29 22.76 -0.63
N LEU A 44 0.90 21.74 -1.22
CA LEU A 44 1.42 20.57 -0.50
C LEU A 44 2.64 20.96 0.33
N ASP A 45 3.52 21.85 -0.14
CA ASP A 45 4.67 22.35 0.63
C ASP A 45 4.25 23.09 1.91
N ARG A 46 3.07 23.74 1.89
CA ARG A 46 2.50 24.36 3.11
C ARG A 46 2.15 23.32 4.18
N LEU A 47 1.88 22.08 3.80
CA LEU A 47 1.66 20.98 4.74
C LEU A 47 2.95 20.70 5.52
N THR A 48 4.08 20.61 4.83
CA THR A 48 5.42 20.42 5.44
C THR A 48 5.67 21.49 6.49
N ALA A 49 5.53 22.76 6.10
CA ALA A 49 5.83 23.90 6.97
C ALA A 49 4.92 23.99 8.21
N VAL A 50 3.70 23.44 8.16
CA VAL A 50 2.81 23.38 9.34
C VAL A 50 3.21 22.23 10.26
N LEU A 51 3.52 21.06 9.68
CA LEU A 51 3.91 19.88 10.43
C LEU A 51 5.26 20.05 11.13
N GLU A 52 6.23 20.66 10.46
CA GLU A 52 7.53 21.04 11.05
C GLU A 52 7.33 21.97 12.26
N ARG A 53 6.51 23.02 12.12
CA ARG A 53 6.19 23.92 13.24
C ARG A 53 5.57 23.19 14.43
N TYR A 54 4.78 22.13 14.21
CA TYR A 54 4.22 21.36 15.31
C TYR A 54 5.29 20.54 16.03
N VAL A 55 6.29 20.04 15.31
CA VAL A 55 7.44 19.37 15.90
C VAL A 55 8.28 20.35 16.69
N GLU A 56 8.61 21.51 16.11
CA GLU A 56 9.38 22.58 16.77
C GLU A 56 8.72 23.09 18.04
N GLN A 57 7.38 23.22 18.04
CA GLN A 57 6.61 23.64 19.21
C GLN A 57 6.49 22.55 20.30
N GLY A 58 7.09 21.37 20.10
CA GLY A 58 6.95 20.23 21.01
C GLY A 58 5.54 19.65 21.05
N ARG A 59 4.68 20.00 20.09
CA ARG A 59 3.31 19.47 19.98
C ARG A 59 3.29 18.06 19.40
N LEU A 60 4.32 17.73 18.61
CA LEU A 60 4.57 16.39 18.08
C LEU A 60 6.04 16.02 18.33
N PRO A 61 6.35 14.80 18.78
CA PRO A 61 7.75 14.35 18.89
C PRO A 61 8.40 14.09 17.52
N GLY A 62 7.61 13.99 16.46
CA GLY A 62 8.01 13.72 15.08
C GLY A 62 6.77 13.39 14.24
N VAL A 63 6.88 13.45 12.91
CA VAL A 63 5.76 13.17 12.00
C VAL A 63 6.25 12.65 10.65
N VAL A 64 5.49 11.72 10.07
CA VAL A 64 5.62 11.26 8.69
C VAL A 64 4.23 11.36 8.07
N VAL A 65 4.14 11.92 6.86
CA VAL A 65 2.86 12.09 6.17
C VAL A 65 3.00 11.68 4.71
N GLN A 66 1.98 11.02 4.18
CA GLN A 66 1.91 10.66 2.76
C GLN A 66 0.54 11.04 2.23
N VAL A 67 0.49 11.69 1.08
CA VAL A 67 -0.76 12.05 0.39
C VAL A 67 -0.89 11.20 -0.87
N GLN A 68 -2.06 10.58 -1.04
CA GLN A 68 -2.38 9.79 -2.21
C GLN A 68 -3.63 10.32 -2.91
N ARG A 69 -3.61 10.36 -4.24
CA ARG A 69 -4.77 10.72 -5.07
C ARG A 69 -4.79 9.88 -6.34
N HIS A 70 -5.98 9.40 -6.72
CA HIS A 70 -6.16 8.51 -7.87
C HIS A 70 -5.26 7.26 -7.82
N GLY A 71 -5.04 6.69 -6.63
CA GLY A 71 -4.20 5.50 -6.43
C GLY A 71 -2.71 5.74 -6.61
N ARG A 72 -2.25 7.00 -6.60
CA ARG A 72 -0.85 7.37 -6.73
C ARG A 72 -0.40 8.21 -5.54
N VAL A 73 0.85 8.03 -5.14
CA VAL A 73 1.53 8.90 -4.16
C VAL A 73 1.90 10.20 -4.82
N VAL A 74 1.58 11.32 -4.18
CA VAL A 74 1.81 12.66 -4.75
C VAL A 74 2.61 13.57 -3.84
N TYR A 75 2.79 13.16 -2.58
CA TYR A 75 3.61 13.84 -1.58
C TYR A 75 3.94 12.82 -0.48
N ALA A 76 5.19 12.80 -0.01
CA ALA A 76 5.68 11.93 1.06
C ALA A 76 6.82 12.64 1.82
#